data_AF-A0A9B0H9Z3-F1
#
_entry.id   AF-A0A9B0H9Z3-F1
#
_cell.length_a   1.000
_cell.length_b   1.000
_cell.length_c   1.000
_cell.angle_alpha   90.00
_cell.angle_beta   90.00
_cell.angle_gamma   90.00
#
_symmetry.space_group_name_H-M   'P 1'
#
loop_
_entity.id
_entity.type
_entity.pdbx_description
1 polymer ?
#
loop_
_entity_poly.entity_id
_entity_poly.type
_entity_poly.pdbx_seq_one_letter_code
_entity_poly.pdbx_strand_id
1 'polypeptide(L)'
;MVQEAEKYKAKGEQQRDKVSSKNSLDSYAINMKATVEDEKLQGKIHDEDKQKILDKCNEIINWLDKNQTAEKEEFEHQQKKLEKVCNPITTKLHQSAGGMPGGMPGGFPGGGASPSGGASSGPTIEEVD
;
A
#
# COMPACT_ATOMS: atom_id res chain seq x y z
N MET A 1 37.30 10.36 -17.42
CA MET A 1 37.24 10.36 -15.94
C MET A 1 35.89 10.84 -15.39
N VAL A 2 35.48 12.12 -15.47
CA VAL A 2 34.17 12.56 -14.90
C VAL A 2 32.96 11.91 -15.60
N GLN A 3 32.93 11.90 -16.94
CA GLN A 3 31.85 11.26 -17.71
C GLN A 3 31.75 9.74 -17.51
N GLU A 4 32.86 9.08 -17.15
CA GLU A 4 32.85 7.65 -16.86
C GLU A 4 32.27 7.39 -15.47
N ALA A 5 32.66 8.19 -14.47
CA ALA A 5 32.09 8.12 -13.12
C ALA A 5 30.58 8.35 -13.12
N GLU A 6 30.08 9.31 -13.91
CA GLU A 6 28.64 9.55 -14.07
C GLU A 6 27.91 8.38 -14.72
N LYS A 7 28.51 7.76 -15.76
CA LYS A 7 27.94 6.55 -16.40
C LYS A 7 27.88 5.36 -15.44
N TYR A 8 28.91 5.14 -14.62
CA TYR A 8 28.90 4.07 -13.62
C TYR A 8 27.87 4.32 -12.53
N LYS A 9 27.70 5.57 -12.08
CA LYS A 9 26.66 5.95 -11.12
C LYS A 9 25.27 5.68 -11.68
N ALA A 10 24.97 6.17 -12.89
CA ALA A 10 23.67 5.99 -13.53
C ALA A 10 23.32 4.50 -13.77
N LYS A 11 24.29 3.69 -14.21
CA LYS A 11 24.09 2.24 -14.36
C LYS A 11 23.84 1.54 -13.01
N GLY A 12 24.54 1.99 -11.95
CA GLY A 12 24.33 1.49 -10.59
C GLY A 12 22.94 1.81 -10.06
N GLU A 13 22.46 3.05 -10.29
CA GLU A 13 21.11 3.48 -9.92
C GLU A 13 20.05 2.68 -10.69
N GLN A 14 20.20 2.52 -12.01
CA GLN A 14 19.27 1.71 -12.81
C GLN A 14 19.19 0.26 -12.31
N GLN A 15 20.33 -0.36 -11.97
CA GLN A 15 20.34 -1.72 -11.45
C GLN A 15 19.68 -1.81 -10.07
N ARG A 16 19.91 -0.83 -9.18
CA ARG A 16 19.25 -0.76 -7.88
C ARG A 16 17.74 -0.62 -8.02
N ASP A 17 17.29 0.29 -8.88
CA ASP A 17 15.87 0.51 -9.15
C ASP A 17 15.21 -0.77 -9.68
N LYS A 18 15.86 -1.44 -10.64
CA LYS A 18 15.39 -2.71 -11.20
C LYS A 18 15.22 -3.78 -10.12
N VAL A 19 16.22 -3.95 -9.25
CA VAL A 19 16.16 -4.91 -8.12
C VAL A 19 15.07 -4.52 -7.13
N SER A 20 14.93 -3.23 -6.83
CA SER A 20 13.88 -2.73 -5.94
C SER A 20 12.49 -3.03 -6.50
N SER A 21 12.22 -2.69 -7.77
CA SER A 21 10.93 -2.96 -8.41
C SER A 21 10.60 -4.46 -8.45
N LYS A 22 11.61 -5.31 -8.73
CA LYS A 22 11.44 -6.77 -8.67
C LYS A 22 11.04 -7.23 -7.27
N ASN A 23 11.79 -6.81 -6.24
CA ASN A 23 11.54 -7.23 -4.86
C ASN A 23 10.19 -6.72 -4.34
N SER A 24 9.80 -5.49 -4.73
CA SER A 24 8.47 -4.94 -4.39
C SER A 24 7.34 -5.76 -5.01
N LEU A 25 7.47 -6.15 -6.28
CA LEU A 25 6.47 -6.99 -6.95
C LEU A 25 6.37 -8.38 -6.32
N ASP A 26 7.50 -9.02 -6.06
CA ASP A 26 7.56 -10.34 -5.44
C ASP A 26 6.93 -10.32 -4.04
N SER A 27 7.34 -9.37 -3.21
CA SER A 27 6.79 -9.18 -1.86
C SER A 27 5.29 -8.92 -1.90
N TYR A 28 4.80 -8.10 -2.85
CA TYR A 28 3.38 -7.81 -2.97
C TYR A 28 2.58 -9.07 -3.37
N ALA A 29 3.06 -9.85 -4.34
CA ALA A 29 2.40 -11.09 -4.77
C ALA A 29 2.33 -12.13 -3.64
N ILE A 30 3.44 -12.33 -2.91
CA ILE A 30 3.50 -13.26 -1.78
C ILE A 30 2.58 -12.79 -0.63
N ASN A 31 2.66 -11.52 -0.24
CA ASN A 31 1.81 -10.97 0.83
C ASN A 31 0.32 -11.04 0.48
N MET A 32 -0.03 -10.74 -0.76
CA MET A 32 -1.42 -10.80 -1.21
C MET A 32 -1.94 -12.24 -1.20
N LYS A 33 -1.12 -13.20 -1.66
CA LYS A 33 -1.44 -14.62 -1.60
C LYS A 33 -1.72 -15.06 -0.17
N ALA A 34 -0.81 -14.74 0.77
CA ALA A 34 -0.99 -15.04 2.18
C ALA A 34 -2.26 -14.38 2.76
N THR A 35 -2.57 -13.15 2.36
CA THR A 35 -3.77 -12.42 2.82
C THR A 35 -5.05 -13.13 2.40
N VAL A 36 -5.17 -13.57 1.15
CA VAL A 36 -6.39 -14.26 0.68
C VAL A 36 -6.49 -15.72 1.13
N GLU A 37 -5.37 -16.31 1.55
CA GLU A 37 -5.31 -17.63 2.18
C GLU A 37 -5.56 -17.57 3.70
N ASP A 38 -5.53 -16.39 4.32
CA ASP A 38 -5.78 -16.21 5.75
C ASP A 38 -7.18 -16.70 6.15
N GLU A 39 -7.22 -17.62 7.12
CA GLU A 39 -8.45 -18.19 7.67
C GLU A 39 -9.39 -17.11 8.25
N LYS A 40 -8.86 -15.99 8.75
CA LYS A 40 -9.66 -14.86 9.26
C LYS A 40 -10.45 -14.12 8.18
N LEU A 41 -10.07 -14.35 6.91
CA LEU A 41 -10.69 -13.78 5.73
C LEU A 41 -11.53 -14.81 4.95
N GLN A 42 -11.55 -16.08 5.39
CA GLN A 42 -12.49 -17.06 4.87
C GLN A 42 -13.94 -16.59 5.08
N GLY A 43 -14.76 -16.74 4.04
CA GLY A 43 -16.16 -16.27 4.03
C GLY A 43 -16.33 -14.76 3.89
N LYS A 44 -15.27 -13.94 3.97
CA LYS A 44 -15.32 -12.49 3.69
C LYS A 44 -14.99 -12.13 2.25
N ILE A 45 -14.31 -13.03 1.55
CA ILE A 45 -13.98 -12.94 0.13
C ILE A 45 -14.74 -14.03 -0.61
N HIS A 46 -15.28 -13.71 -1.79
CA HIS A 46 -15.90 -14.70 -2.65
C HIS A 46 -14.85 -15.68 -3.19
N ASP A 47 -15.17 -16.97 -3.27
CA ASP A 47 -14.22 -18.01 -3.69
C ASP A 47 -13.66 -17.75 -5.10
N GLU A 48 -14.47 -17.23 -6.03
CA GLU A 48 -13.98 -16.86 -7.36
C GLU A 48 -12.98 -15.69 -7.32
N ASP A 49 -13.21 -14.70 -6.44
CA ASP A 49 -12.33 -13.54 -6.28
C ASP A 49 -11.00 -13.97 -5.63
N LYS A 50 -11.08 -14.86 -4.63
CA LYS A 50 -9.92 -15.51 -4.02
C LYS A 50 -9.10 -16.28 -5.06
N GLN A 51 -9.75 -17.14 -5.85
CA GLN A 51 -9.05 -17.95 -6.86
C GLN A 51 -8.39 -17.06 -7.92
N LYS A 52 -9.07 -16.00 -8.39
CA LYS A 52 -8.48 -15.03 -9.35
C LYS A 52 -7.22 -14.37 -8.81
N ILE A 53 -7.21 -13.96 -7.54
CA ILE A 53 -6.00 -13.40 -6.91
C ILE A 53 -4.90 -14.45 -6.84
N LEU A 54 -5.21 -15.66 -6.35
CA LEU A 54 -4.23 -16.74 -6.23
C LEU A 54 -3.58 -17.07 -7.58
N ASP A 55 -4.40 -17.25 -8.61
CA ASP A 55 -3.95 -17.54 -9.97
C ASP A 55 -3.07 -16.41 -10.49
N LYS A 56 -3.48 -15.14 -10.27
CA LYS A 56 -2.69 -14.00 -10.74
C LYS A 56 -1.37 -13.84 -9.98
N CYS A 57 -1.37 -14.00 -8.66
CA CYS A 57 -0.14 -14.00 -7.86
C CYS A 57 0.82 -15.10 -8.32
N ASN A 58 0.32 -16.33 -8.52
CA ASN A 58 1.14 -17.44 -9.01
C ASN A 58 1.68 -17.18 -10.43
N GLU A 59 0.88 -16.59 -11.32
CA GLU A 59 1.33 -16.17 -12.66
C GLU A 59 2.47 -15.16 -12.57
N ILE A 60 2.36 -14.14 -11.71
CA ILE A 60 3.39 -13.12 -11.51
C ILE A 60 4.66 -13.71 -10.91
N ILE A 61 4.57 -14.56 -9.88
CA ILE A 61 5.73 -15.22 -9.26
C ILE A 61 6.46 -16.08 -10.31
N ASN A 62 5.72 -16.90 -11.06
CA ASN A 62 6.29 -17.69 -12.15
C ASN A 62 6.93 -16.82 -13.25
N TRP A 63 6.35 -15.66 -13.53
CA TRP A 63 6.92 -14.70 -14.46
C TRP A 63 8.21 -14.09 -13.90
N LEU A 64 8.25 -13.69 -12.63
CA LEU A 64 9.44 -13.16 -11.95
C LEU A 64 10.60 -14.16 -11.94
N ASP A 65 10.31 -15.44 -11.72
CA ASP A 65 11.31 -16.51 -11.74
C ASP A 65 11.94 -16.70 -13.12
N LYS A 66 11.14 -16.53 -14.19
CA LYS A 66 11.61 -16.65 -15.58
C LYS A 66 12.25 -15.37 -16.10
N ASN A 67 11.93 -14.22 -15.53
CA ASN A 67 12.28 -12.89 -16.03
C ASN A 67 13.10 -12.10 -15.00
N GLN A 68 14.09 -12.75 -14.38
CA GLN A 68 14.89 -12.15 -13.30
C GLN A 68 15.69 -10.91 -13.72
N THR A 69 15.93 -10.72 -15.02
CA THR A 69 16.71 -9.63 -15.61
C THR A 69 15.87 -8.62 -16.39
N ALA A 70 14.53 -8.72 -16.32
CA ALA A 70 13.60 -7.81 -17.00
C ALA A 70 13.85 -6.34 -16.66
N GLU A 71 13.36 -5.43 -17.49
CA GLU A 71 13.50 -4.01 -17.25
C GLU A 71 12.56 -3.51 -16.14
N LYS A 72 12.91 -2.38 -15.52
CA LYS A 72 12.10 -1.75 -14.46
C LYS A 72 10.63 -1.58 -14.90
N GLU A 73 10.45 -1.11 -16.13
CA GLU A 73 9.14 -0.86 -16.75
C GLU A 73 8.29 -2.13 -16.88
N GLU A 74 8.93 -3.28 -17.11
CA GLU A 74 8.25 -4.57 -17.18
C GLU A 74 7.78 -5.02 -15.80
N PHE A 75 8.63 -4.87 -14.77
CA PHE A 75 8.22 -5.12 -13.38
C PHE A 75 7.04 -4.22 -12.96
N GLU A 76 7.10 -2.92 -13.26
CA GLU A 76 6.00 -1.99 -12.98
C GLU A 76 4.72 -2.35 -13.74
N HIS A 77 4.83 -2.80 -14.99
CA HIS A 77 3.68 -3.22 -15.77
C HIS A 77 3.01 -4.47 -15.17
N GLN A 78 3.81 -5.45 -14.72
CA GLN A 78 3.30 -6.64 -14.04
C GLN A 78 2.68 -6.30 -12.68
N GLN A 79 3.27 -5.36 -11.94
CA GLN A 79 2.70 -4.83 -10.71
C GLN A 79 1.32 -4.23 -10.94
N LYS A 80 1.16 -3.35 -11.94
CA LYS A 80 -0.14 -2.76 -12.29
C LYS A 80 -1.18 -3.82 -12.69
N LYS A 81 -0.77 -4.90 -13.36
CA LYS A 81 -1.67 -6.01 -13.70
C LYS A 81 -2.17 -6.73 -12.45
N LEU A 82 -1.29 -6.95 -11.48
CA LEU A 82 -1.66 -7.59 -10.22
C LEU A 82 -2.57 -6.67 -9.39
N GLU A 83 -2.20 -5.40 -9.22
CA GLU A 83 -2.99 -4.40 -8.51
C GLU A 83 -4.40 -4.23 -9.09
N LYS A 84 -4.57 -4.27 -10.41
CA LYS A 84 -5.90 -4.22 -11.03
C LYS A 84 -6.84 -5.34 -10.58
N VAL A 85 -6.30 -6.52 -10.25
CA VAL A 85 -7.08 -7.65 -9.74
C VAL A 85 -7.25 -7.52 -8.22
N CYS A 86 -6.21 -7.13 -7.49
CA CYS A 86 -6.21 -7.11 -6.04
C CYS A 86 -6.99 -5.91 -5.45
N ASN A 87 -6.83 -4.71 -6.00
CA ASN A 87 -7.44 -3.48 -5.51
C ASN A 87 -8.95 -3.58 -5.24
N PRO A 88 -9.80 -4.04 -6.19
CA PRO A 88 -11.24 -4.12 -5.94
C PRO A 88 -11.59 -5.07 -4.79
N ILE A 89 -10.79 -6.11 -4.56
CA ILE A 89 -11.02 -7.10 -3.50
C ILE A 89 -10.52 -6.56 -2.16
N THR A 90 -9.35 -5.92 -2.12
CA THR A 90 -8.83 -5.25 -0.93
C THR A 90 -9.77 -4.14 -0.45
N THR A 91 -10.40 -3.38 -1.35
CA THR A 91 -11.41 -2.38 -1.00
C THR A 91 -12.64 -3.03 -0.37
N LYS A 92 -13.19 -4.08 -0.99
CA LYS A 92 -14.33 -4.84 -0.42
C LYS A 92 -13.97 -5.41 0.96
N LEU A 93 -12.77 -5.95 1.12
CA LEU A 93 -12.32 -6.55 2.37
C LEU A 93 -12.18 -5.54 3.50
N HIS A 94 -11.63 -4.36 3.23
CA HIS A 94 -11.59 -3.27 4.22
C HIS A 94 -12.99 -2.77 4.58
N GLN A 95 -13.92 -2.72 3.62
CA GLN A 95 -15.32 -2.39 3.90
C GLN A 95 -16.01 -3.45 4.76
N SER A 96 -15.75 -4.74 4.50
CA SER A 96 -16.31 -5.85 5.26
C SER A 96 -15.67 -6.04 6.64
N ALA A 97 -14.40 -5.69 6.80
CA ALA A 97 -13.72 -5.62 8.10
C ALA A 97 -14.09 -4.35 8.89
N GLY A 98 -14.58 -3.32 8.19
CA GLY A 98 -15.02 -2.02 8.70
C GLY A 98 -16.51 -1.91 9.01
N GLY A 99 -17.15 -3.01 9.42
CA GLY A 99 -18.40 -2.92 10.16
C GLY A 99 -18.15 -2.18 11.47
N MET A 100 -18.50 -0.88 11.48
CA MET A 100 -18.55 0.10 12.58
C MET A 100 -17.41 1.15 12.55
N PRO A 101 -17.72 2.39 12.09
CA PRO A 101 -17.67 3.52 13.00
C PRO A 101 -19.04 3.69 13.63
N GLY A 102 -19.18 3.02 14.76
CA GLY A 102 -20.18 3.26 15.78
C GLY A 102 -19.83 4.52 16.53
N GLY A 103 -19.78 5.62 15.79
CA GLY A 103 -19.37 6.93 16.26
C GLY A 103 -20.35 7.98 15.79
N MET A 104 -21.66 7.73 15.87
CA MET A 104 -22.63 8.77 16.19
C MET A 104 -23.96 8.14 16.67
N PRO A 105 -24.06 7.71 17.95
CA PRO A 105 -25.37 7.68 18.59
C PRO A 105 -25.90 9.12 18.63
N GLY A 106 -27.21 9.26 18.42
CA GLY A 106 -27.87 10.54 18.28
C GLY A 106 -27.53 11.57 19.35
N GLY A 107 -27.56 12.84 18.95
CA GLY A 107 -27.52 13.95 19.88
C GLY A 107 -27.03 15.24 19.27
N PHE A 108 -27.86 15.90 18.45
CA PHE A 108 -27.97 17.36 18.58
C PHE A 108 -29.30 17.91 18.02
N PRO A 109 -30.35 18.01 18.86
CA PRO A 109 -31.40 19.00 18.71
C PRO A 109 -31.09 20.20 19.62
N GLY A 110 -30.59 21.29 19.06
CA GLY A 110 -30.78 22.64 19.60
C GLY A 110 -30.00 23.03 20.88
N GLY A 111 -29.82 24.35 21.01
CA GLY A 111 -29.22 25.04 22.16
C GLY A 111 -27.80 25.51 21.83
N GLY A 112 -27.52 26.78 21.59
CA GLY A 112 -27.99 27.93 22.35
C GLY A 112 -26.83 28.46 23.21
N ALA A 113 -26.24 29.57 22.77
CA ALA A 113 -25.59 30.61 23.57
C ALA A 113 -24.42 30.27 24.54
N SER A 114 -23.22 30.77 24.18
CA SER A 114 -22.38 31.75 24.93
C SER A 114 -21.73 31.33 26.30
N PRO A 115 -20.83 32.15 26.91
CA PRO A 115 -19.52 32.66 26.43
C PRO A 115 -18.38 32.59 27.49
N SER A 116 -17.19 33.04 27.09
CA SER A 116 -16.17 33.76 27.90
C SER A 116 -15.29 33.02 28.92
N GLY A 117 -14.03 33.45 28.99
CA GLY A 117 -13.33 33.62 30.27
C GLY A 117 -11.98 32.92 30.45
N GLY A 118 -10.89 33.59 30.05
CA GLY A 118 -9.65 33.82 30.82
C GLY A 118 -8.89 32.67 31.49
N ALA A 119 -7.59 32.55 31.18
CA ALA A 119 -6.47 32.74 32.12
C ALA A 119 -5.13 32.21 31.57
N SER A 120 -4.19 33.14 31.43
CA SER A 120 -2.73 33.05 31.60
C SER A 120 -2.11 31.76 32.18
N SER A 121 -1.04 31.26 31.56
CA SER A 121 0.33 31.15 32.13
C SER A 121 1.27 30.29 31.27
N GLY A 122 2.44 30.83 30.90
CA GLY A 122 3.57 30.06 30.35
C GLY A 122 4.54 30.94 29.53
N PRO A 123 5.75 31.26 30.03
CA PRO A 123 6.71 32.14 29.35
C PRO A 123 7.49 31.41 28.24
N THR A 124 7.60 32.02 27.06
CA THR A 124 8.54 31.61 26.01
C THR A 124 9.86 32.36 26.18
N ILE A 125 10.85 31.66 26.74
CA ILE A 125 12.29 31.99 26.68
C ILE A 125 12.77 31.43 25.32
N GLU A 126 13.12 32.28 24.35
CA GLU A 126 14.44 32.89 24.09
C GLU A 126 15.22 32.10 23.03
N GLU A 127 15.79 32.87 22.10
CA GLU A 127 16.91 32.57 21.20
C GLU A 127 16.67 31.62 20.02
N VAL A 128 16.42 32.21 18.84
CA VAL A 128 17.25 32.04 17.63
C VAL A 128 16.92 33.21 16.67
N ASP A 129 17.96 34.02 16.43
CA ASP A 129 18.13 35.18 15.52
C ASP A 129 17.52 36.54 15.94
#